data_AF-A0A844EAF6-F1
#
_entry.id   AF-A0A844EAF6-F1
#
_cell.length_a   1.000
_cell.length_b   1.000
_cell.length_c   1.000
_cell.angle_alpha   90.00
_cell.angle_beta   90.00
_cell.angle_gamma   90.00
#
_symmetry.space_group_name_H-M   'P 1'
#
loop_
_entity.id
_entity.type
_entity.pdbx_description
1 polymer ?
#
loop_
_entity_poly.entity_id
_entity_poly.type
_entity_poly.pdbx_seq_one_letter_code
_entity_poly.pdbx_strand_id
1 'polypeptide(L)' 'QEQNLLNGIKSNKPAKPQKAPDQFASTHTFASVQDAKNWANATKQQWLKAGYVNYTITSNGQGYFILRFIK' A
#
# COMPACT_ATOMS: atom_id res chain seq x y z
N GLN A 1 -28.89 12.27 -19.57
CA GLN A 1 -29.14 12.23 -18.12
C GLN A 1 -28.73 10.83 -17.67
N GLU A 2 -27.80 10.59 -16.75
CA GLU A 2 -26.88 11.45 -15.97
C GLU A 2 -25.80 10.53 -15.32
N GLN A 3 -24.78 10.96 -14.58
CA GLN A 3 -24.43 12.27 -14.02
C GLN A 3 -22.90 12.50 -14.07
N ASN A 4 -22.42 13.65 -13.56
CA ASN A 4 -21.01 14.00 -13.48
C ASN A 4 -20.72 14.77 -12.19
N LEU A 5 -19.98 14.15 -11.25
CA LEU A 5 -19.50 14.68 -9.97
C LEU A 5 -18.29 13.79 -9.58
N LEU A 6 -17.05 14.25 -9.31
CA LEU A 6 -16.53 15.53 -8.82
C LEU A 6 -15.20 15.90 -9.52
N ASN A 7 -14.94 17.20 -9.72
CA ASN A 7 -13.67 17.73 -10.26
C ASN A 7 -12.90 18.52 -9.18
N GLY A 8 -11.57 18.43 -9.16
CA GLY A 8 -10.66 19.23 -8.31
C GLY A 8 -9.81 18.35 -7.38
N ILE A 9 -8.49 18.54 -7.25
CA ILE A 9 -7.71 19.79 -7.35
C ILE A 9 -6.45 19.60 -8.21
N LYS A 10 -6.23 20.51 -9.18
CA LYS A 10 -4.89 20.76 -9.74
C LYS A 10 -4.06 21.50 -8.68
N SER A 11 -2.90 20.97 -8.29
CA SER A 11 -1.90 21.78 -7.58
C SER A 11 -0.52 21.60 -8.20
N ASN A 12 -0.19 22.52 -9.11
CA ASN A 12 1.15 22.68 -9.63
C ASN A 12 2.05 23.16 -8.47
N LYS A 13 2.90 22.28 -7.96
CA LYS A 13 4.04 22.61 -7.10
C LYS A 13 5.25 21.87 -7.68
N PRO A 14 6.46 22.47 -7.73
CA PRO A 14 7.64 21.74 -8.15
C PRO A 14 7.85 20.59 -7.18
N ALA A 15 7.59 19.37 -7.65
CA ALA A 15 7.70 18.18 -6.84
C ALA A 15 9.18 17.97 -6.49
N LYS A 16 9.58 18.43 -5.29
CA LYS A 16 10.79 17.98 -4.59
C LYS A 16 10.93 16.49 -4.87
N PRO A 17 12.10 16.00 -5.33
CA PRO A 17 12.23 14.69 -5.97
C PRO A 17 11.48 13.66 -5.13
N GLN A 18 10.30 13.28 -5.62
CA GLN A 18 9.40 12.42 -4.86
C GLN A 18 10.12 11.08 -4.83
N LYS A 19 10.75 10.77 -3.68
CA LYS A 19 11.23 9.43 -3.37
C LYS A 19 10.09 8.51 -3.78
N ALA A 20 10.34 7.69 -4.81
CA ALA A 20 9.29 6.95 -5.49
C ALA A 20 8.42 6.29 -4.43
N PRO A 21 7.08 6.51 -4.46
CA PRO A 21 6.21 6.23 -3.34
C PRO A 21 6.49 4.82 -2.84
N ASP A 22 7.04 4.77 -1.63
CA ASP A 22 7.67 3.60 -1.06
C ASP A 22 6.65 2.46 -1.13
N GLN A 23 6.93 1.41 -1.91
CA GLN A 23 5.90 0.44 -2.31
C GLN A 23 5.26 -0.27 -1.10
N PHE A 24 5.91 -0.22 0.06
CA PHE A 24 5.46 -0.76 1.34
C PHE A 24 4.67 0.23 2.20
N ALA A 25 4.68 1.53 1.87
CA ALA A 25 3.81 2.54 2.48
C ALA A 25 2.38 2.43 1.94
N SER A 26 2.23 1.97 0.70
CA SER A 26 0.95 1.58 0.13
C SER A 26 0.40 0.32 0.80
N THR A 27 -0.92 0.28 0.92
CA THR A 27 -1.66 -0.86 1.46
C THR A 27 -1.91 -1.88 0.35
N HIS A 28 -1.61 -3.15 0.57
CA HIS A 28 -1.76 -4.21 -0.43
C HIS A 28 -2.91 -5.15 -0.07
N THR A 29 -3.72 -5.53 -1.05
CA THR A 29 -4.89 -6.39 -0.84
C THR A 29 -4.69 -7.75 -1.52
N PHE A 30 -4.93 -8.82 -0.78
CA PHE A 30 -4.74 -10.21 -1.21
C PHE A 30 -6.04 -11.02 -1.05
N ALA A 31 -6.20 -12.07 -1.85
CA ALA A 31 -7.31 -13.02 -1.70
C ALA A 31 -7.17 -13.91 -0.45
N SER A 32 -5.94 -14.18 0.00
CA SER A 32 -5.68 -15.05 1.14
C SER A 32 -4.63 -14.47 2.10
N VAL A 33 -4.74 -14.83 3.39
CA VAL A 33 -3.65 -14.58 4.38
C VAL A 33 -2.33 -15.20 3.92
N GLN A 34 -2.39 -16.36 3.26
CA GLN A 34 -1.20 -17.07 2.79
C GLN A 34 -0.46 -16.29 1.70
N ASP A 35 -1.17 -15.69 0.75
CA ASP A 35 -0.58 -14.85 -0.29
C ASP A 35 0.05 -13.58 0.29
N ALA A 36 -0.67 -12.92 1.22
CA ALA A 36 -0.15 -11.76 1.95
C ALA A 36 1.14 -12.09 2.72
N LYS A 37 1.20 -13.25 3.41
CA LYS A 37 2.40 -13.75 4.09
C LYS A 37 3.52 -14.07 3.11
N ASN A 38 3.23 -14.75 2.01
CA ASN A 38 4.22 -15.08 0.98
C ASN A 38 4.84 -13.82 0.39
N TRP A 39 4.04 -12.82 0.06
CA TRP A 39 4.51 -11.53 -0.46
C TRP A 39 5.33 -10.74 0.57
N ALA A 40 4.87 -10.68 1.83
CA ALA A 40 5.61 -10.03 2.93
C ALA A 40 6.97 -10.70 3.20
N ASN A 41 7.05 -12.03 3.07
CA ASN A 41 8.30 -12.77 3.21
C ASN A 41 9.22 -12.61 1.99
N ALA A 42 8.69 -12.69 0.77
CA ALA A 42 9.45 -12.48 -0.47
C ALA A 42 10.06 -11.07 -0.56
N THR A 43 9.34 -10.06 -0.07
CA THR A 43 9.81 -8.67 -0.03
C THR A 43 10.57 -8.30 1.25
N LYS A 44 10.83 -9.26 2.17
CA LYS A 44 11.41 -9.01 3.50
C LYS A 44 12.67 -8.15 3.49
N GLN A 45 13.62 -8.45 2.62
CA GLN A 45 14.87 -7.69 2.52
C GLN A 45 14.63 -6.24 2.05
N GLN A 46 13.61 -6.02 1.22
CA GLN A 46 13.31 -4.73 0.61
C GLN A 46 12.60 -3.79 1.61
N TRP A 47 11.61 -4.29 2.35
CA TRP A 47 10.95 -3.47 3.38
C TRP A 47 11.84 -3.24 4.60
N LEU A 48 12.65 -4.22 5.01
CA LEU A 48 13.69 -3.99 6.04
C LEU A 48 14.66 -2.89 5.61
N LYS A 49 15.15 -2.92 4.36
CA LYS A 49 16.04 -1.88 3.81
C LYS A 49 15.36 -0.51 3.69
N ALA A 50 14.04 -0.47 3.49
CA ALA A 50 13.25 0.76 3.49
C ALA A 50 12.91 1.28 4.90
N GLY A 51 13.31 0.56 5.96
CA GLY A 51 13.15 0.95 7.35
C GLY A 51 11.80 0.52 7.96
N TYR A 52 11.11 -0.46 7.39
CA TYR A 52 9.98 -1.11 8.08
C TYR A 52 10.52 -2.21 8.99
N VAL A 53 9.92 -2.37 10.17
CA VAL A 53 10.32 -3.35 11.18
C VAL A 53 9.31 -4.48 11.32
N ASN A 54 8.05 -4.25 10.95
CA ASN A 54 6.97 -5.21 11.11
C ASN A 54 5.92 -5.07 9.99
N TYR A 55 5.00 -6.03 9.90
CA TYR A 55 3.83 -5.97 9.04
C TYR A 55 2.59 -6.49 9.74
N THR A 56 1.42 -6.07 9.27
CA THR A 56 0.11 -6.48 9.77
C THR A 56 -0.73 -6.99 8.62
N ILE A 57 -1.50 -8.07 8.86
CA ILE A 57 -2.46 -8.62 7.91
C ILE A 57 -3.84 -8.55 8.58
N THR A 58 -4.76 -7.80 8.00
CA THR A 58 -6.10 -7.54 8.53
C THR A 58 -7.15 -7.99 7.51
N SER A 59 -8.15 -8.76 7.92
CA SER A 59 -9.30 -9.03 7.04
C SER A 59 -10.13 -7.75 6.87
N ASN A 60 -10.50 -7.41 5.64
CA ASN A 60 -11.34 -6.24 5.35
C ASN A 60 -12.85 -6.50 5.54
N GLY A 61 -13.24 -7.69 5.99
CA GLY A 61 -14.64 -8.10 6.17
C GLY A 61 -15.38 -8.43 4.85
N GLN A 62 -14.77 -8.19 3.69
CA GLN A 62 -15.32 -8.46 2.35
C GLN A 62 -14.70 -9.72 1.71
N GLY A 63 -13.97 -10.53 2.48
CA GLY A 63 -13.27 -11.72 2.00
C GLY A 63 -11.83 -11.48 1.53
N TYR A 64 -11.29 -10.26 1.67
CA TYR A 64 -9.91 -9.93 1.30
C TYR A 64 -9.03 -9.60 2.51
N PHE A 65 -7.72 -9.77 2.34
CA PHE A 65 -6.72 -9.56 3.38
C PHE A 65 -5.80 -8.40 3.02
N ILE A 66 -5.80 -7.39 3.88
CA ILE A 66 -5.00 -6.18 3.76
C ILE A 66 -3.67 -6.37 4.47
N LEU A 67 -2.57 -6.30 3.72
CA LEU A 67 -1.20 -6.24 4.22
C LEU A 67 -0.76 -4.78 4.33
N ARG A 68 -0.23 -4.39 5.50
CA ARG A 68 0.34 -3.07 5.75
C ARG A 68 1.63 -3.16 6.55
N PHE A 69 2.68 -2.49 6.09
CA PHE A 69 3.98 -2.44 6.76
C PHE A 69 4.03 -1.31 7.80
N ILE A 70 4.87 -1.50 8.81
CA ILE A 70 5.05 -0.61 9.96
C ILE A 70 6.55 -0.30 10.08
N LYS A 71 6.89 0.98 10.16
CA LYS A 71 8.24 1.48 10.52
C LYS A 71 8.33 1.69 12.03
#